data_AF-A0AAX2DF44-F1
#
_entry.id   AF-A0AAX2DF44-F1
#
_cell.length_a   1.000
_cell.length_b   1.000
_cell.length_c   1.000
_cell.angle_alpha   90.00
_cell.angle_beta   90.00
_cell.angle_gamma   90.00
#
_symmetry.space_group_name_H-M   'P 1'
#
loop_
_entity.id
_entity.type
_entity.pdbx_description
1 polymer ?
#
loop_
_entity_poly.entity_id
_entity_poly.type
_entity_poly.pdbx_seq_one_letter_code
_entity_poly.pdbx_strand_id
1 'polypeptide(L)' 'MESHAALEIEQAAYDEFLIQWNQDAFQQQRLGQAFYNFFNLHKLTDQRLVTGLYEADGQKATTLISRIFNIR' A
#
# COMPACT_ATOMS: atom_id res chain seq x y z
N MET A 1 17.41 16.17 6.06
CA MET A 1 16.09 16.09 5.41
C MET A 1 16.22 15.10 4.27
N GLU A 2 15.93 13.82 4.53
CA GLU A 2 15.87 12.82 3.47
C GLU A 2 14.42 12.83 2.97
N SER A 3 14.14 13.70 2.01
CA SER A 3 12.92 13.62 1.21
C SER A 3 13.05 12.39 0.32
N HIS A 4 12.81 11.20 0.89
CA HIS A 4 12.39 10.06 0.10
C HIS A 4 11.17 10.55 -0.68
N ALA A 5 11.30 10.68 -2.00
CA ALA A 5 10.17 11.01 -2.86
C ALA A 5 9.07 9.99 -2.55
N ALA A 6 8.00 10.45 -1.91
CA ALA A 6 6.87 9.58 -1.59
C ALA A 6 6.38 8.98 -2.91
N LEU A 7 6.15 7.67 -2.92
CA LEU A 7 5.63 7.00 -4.11
C LEU A 7 4.23 7.53 -4.38
N GLU A 8 3.91 7.82 -5.63
CA GLU A 8 2.65 8.47 -5.95
C GLU A 8 1.62 7.42 -6.36
N ILE A 9 0.42 7.55 -5.80
CA ILE A 9 -0.75 6.75 -6.16
C ILE A 9 -1.87 7.71 -6.51
N GLU A 10 -2.52 7.46 -7.65
CA GLU A 10 -3.71 8.22 -8.04
C GLU A 10 -4.84 7.96 -7.04
N GLN A 11 -5.49 9.04 -6.58
CA GLN A 11 -6.61 8.98 -5.63
C GLN A 11 -7.69 7.99 -6.10
N ALA A 12 -8.04 8.00 -7.38
CA ALA A 12 -9.03 7.07 -7.94
C ALA A 12 -8.63 5.59 -7.80
N ALA A 13 -7.35 5.25 -7.96
CA ALA A 13 -6.86 3.89 -7.79
C ALA A 13 -6.82 3.48 -6.31
N TYR A 14 -6.53 4.43 -5.41
CA TYR A 14 -6.64 4.20 -3.97
C TYR A 14 -8.08 3.97 -3.53
N ASP A 15 -9.04 4.73 -4.07
CA ASP A 15 -10.46 4.54 -3.80
C ASP A 15 -10.94 3.16 -4.31
N GLU A 16 -10.50 2.73 -5.50
CA GLU A 16 -10.79 1.39 -6.01
C GLU A 16 -10.27 0.30 -5.07
N PHE A 17 -9.04 0.44 -4.58
CA PHE A 17 -8.48 -0.48 -3.59
C PHE A 17 -9.34 -0.54 -2.33
N LEU A 18 -9.76 0.61 -1.79
CA LEU A 18 -10.60 0.66 -0.59
C LEU A 18 -11.97 0.01 -0.80
N ILE A 19 -12.59 0.20 -1.98
CA ILE A 19 -13.85 -0.46 -2.33
C ILE A 19 -13.68 -1.97 -2.29
N GLN A 20 -12.63 -2.50 -2.94
CA GLN A 20 -12.36 -3.94 -2.96
C GLN A 20 -12.02 -4.48 -1.57
N TRP A 21 -11.26 -3.73 -0.77
CA TRP A 21 -10.93 -4.11 0.61
C TRP A 21 -12.19 -4.22 1.48
N ASN A 22 -13.09 -3.23 1.40
CA ASN A 22 -14.35 -3.23 2.16
C ASN A 22 -15.37 -4.28 1.69
N GLN A 23 -15.15 -4.89 0.53
CA GLN A 23 -15.94 -6.00 -0.01
C GLN A 23 -15.32 -7.37 0.26
N ASP A 24 -14.29 -7.45 1.11
CA ASP A 24 -13.55 -8.68 1.41
C ASP A 24 -12.94 -9.35 0.16
N ALA A 25 -12.62 -8.58 -0.89
CA ALA A 25 -12.06 -9.12 -2.14
C ALA A 25 -10.68 -9.76 -1.96
N PHE A 26 -9.94 -9.38 -0.92
CA PHE A 26 -8.60 -9.87 -0.61
C PHE A 26 -8.62 -10.90 0.51
N GLN A 27 -9.44 -11.94 0.38
CA GLN A 27 -9.62 -12.96 1.42
C GLN A 27 -8.29 -13.52 1.90
N GLN A 28 -8.14 -13.61 3.24
CA GLN A 28 -6.95 -14.10 3.94
C GLN A 28 -5.68 -13.25 3.77
N GLN A 29 -5.75 -12.09 3.12
CA GLN A 29 -4.62 -11.17 3.04
C GLN A 29 -4.69 -10.14 4.16
N ARG A 30 -3.52 -9.80 4.71
CA ARG A 30 -3.37 -8.61 5.54
C ARG A 30 -3.55 -7.36 4.70
N LEU A 31 -3.97 -6.24 5.30
CA LEU A 31 -4.18 -4.98 4.57
C LEU A 31 -2.94 -4.56 3.76
N GLY A 32 -1.76 -4.65 4.35
CA GLY A 32 -0.52 -4.28 3.68
C GLY A 32 -0.11 -5.23 2.55
N GLN A 33 -0.42 -6.52 2.69
CA GLN A 33 -0.24 -7.53 1.64
C GLN A 33 -1.19 -7.27 0.45
N ALA A 34 -2.47 -7.02 0.73
CA ALA A 34 -3.47 -6.69 -0.28
C ALA A 34 -3.07 -5.45 -1.08
N PHE A 35 -2.68 -4.38 -0.38
CA PHE A 35 -2.20 -3.15 -1.01
C PHE A 35 -0.96 -3.39 -1.87
N TYR A 36 0.02 -4.13 -1.34
CA TYR A 36 1.25 -4.46 -2.06
C TYR A 36 0.98 -5.22 -3.37
N ASN A 37 0.05 -6.18 -3.33
CA ASN A 37 -0.34 -6.97 -4.49
C ASN A 37 -1.16 -6.14 -5.50
N PHE A 38 -2.16 -5.39 -5.03
CA PHE A 38 -3.04 -4.58 -5.85
C PHE A 38 -2.27 -3.57 -6.71
N PHE A 39 -1.34 -2.84 -6.10
CA PHE A 39 -0.50 -1.86 -6.79
C PHE A 39 0.75 -2.45 -7.46
N ASN A 40 0.89 -3.78 -7.49
CA ASN A 40 2.04 -4.47 -8.08
C ASN A 40 3.39 -3.97 -7.55
N LEU A 41 3.49 -3.70 -6.24
CA LEU A 41 4.67 -3.07 -5.65
C LEU A 41 5.93 -3.95 -5.74
N HIS A 42 5.79 -5.26 -6.01
CA HIS A 42 6.89 -6.17 -6.34
C HIS A 42 7.69 -5.76 -7.59
N LYS A 43 7.13 -4.88 -8.43
CA LYS A 43 7.81 -4.34 -9.62
C LYS A 43 8.72 -3.15 -9.33
N LEU A 44 8.65 -2.58 -8.13
CA LEU A 44 9.51 -1.46 -7.73
C LEU A 44 10.95 -1.92 -7.58
N THR A 45 11.89 -1.09 -8.04
CA THR A 45 13.32 -1.38 -7.94
C THR A 45 13.81 -1.39 -6.49
N ASP A 46 13.30 -0.49 -5.65
CA ASP A 46 13.61 -0.49 -4.21
C ASP A 46 12.49 -1.19 -3.42
N GLN A 47 12.76 -2.45 -3.06
CA GLN A 47 11.83 -3.24 -2.24
C GLN A 47 11.93 -2.91 -0.74
N ARG A 48 13.00 -2.24 -0.28
CA ARG A 48 13.26 -2.05 1.17
C ARG A 48 12.15 -1.24 1.84
N LEU A 49 11.57 -0.29 1.10
CA LEU A 49 10.47 0.55 1.58
C LEU A 49 9.15 -0.22 1.69
N VAL A 50 8.93 -1.24 0.84
CA VAL A 50 7.62 -1.92 0.71
C VAL A 50 7.58 -3.33 1.32
N THR A 51 8.72 -3.94 1.64
CA THR A 51 8.77 -5.22 2.37
C THR A 51 8.06 -5.13 3.72
N GLY A 52 8.33 -4.08 4.50
CA GLY A 52 7.68 -3.87 5.79
C GLY A 52 6.17 -3.60 5.68
N LEU A 53 5.72 -3.09 4.53
CA LEU A 53 4.30 -2.91 4.22
C LEU A 53 3.64 -4.26 3.92
N TYR A 54 4.25 -5.12 3.12
CA TYR A 54 3.73 -6.46 2.80
C TYR A 54 3.43 -7.31 4.05
N GLU A 55 4.24 -7.16 5.09
CA GLU A 55 4.10 -7.88 6.36
C GLU A 55 3.09 -7.24 7.33
N ALA A 56 2.71 -5.97 7.10
CA ALA A 56 1.87 -5.22 8.01
C ALA A 56 0.38 -5.52 7.80
N ASP A 57 -0.39 -5.34 8.88
CA ASP A 57 -1.85 -5.46 8.86
C ASP A 57 -2.52 -4.31 9.62
N GLY A 58 -3.82 -4.14 9.38
CA GLY A 58 -4.69 -3.18 10.04
C GLY A 58 -4.04 -1.80 10.16
N GLN A 59 -4.07 -1.23 11.38
CA GLN A 59 -3.54 0.12 11.64
C GLN A 59 -2.06 0.28 11.27
N LYS A 60 -1.24 -0.76 11.44
CA LYS A 60 0.19 -0.70 11.08
C LYS A 60 0.36 -0.50 9.58
N ALA A 61 -0.43 -1.21 8.77
CA ALA A 61 -0.42 -1.06 7.32
C ALA A 61 -0.91 0.33 6.90
N THR A 62 -2.00 0.85 7.48
CA THR A 62 -2.51 2.20 7.19
C THR A 62 -1.48 3.29 7.48
N THR A 63 -0.76 3.19 8.61
CA THR A 63 0.31 4.12 8.97
C THR A 63 1.49 4.05 7.99
N LEU A 64 1.85 2.85 7.53
CA LEU A 64 2.90 2.70 6.52
C LEU A 64 2.48 3.25 5.15
N ILE A 65 1.24 3.01 4.72
CA ILE A 65 0.71 3.53 3.45
C ILE A 65 0.78 5.06 3.43
N SER A 66 0.25 5.73 4.46
CA SER A 66 0.27 7.21 4.54
C SER A 66 1.66 7.83 4.66
N ARG A 67 2.67 7.05 5.09
CA ARG A 67 4.06 7.50 5.18
C ARG A 67 4.84 7.29 3.89
N ILE A 68 4.60 6.18 3.21
CA ILE A 68 5.36 5.77 2.02
C ILE A 68 4.77 6.41 0.76
N PHE A 69 3.44 6.56 0.72
CA PHE A 69 2.72 6.99 -0.48
C PHE A 69 2.10 8.37 -0.33
N ASN A 70 2.21 9.16 -1.38
CA ASN A 70 1.43 10.37 -1.58
C ASN A 70 0.22 10.03 -2.45
N ILE A 71 -0.98 10.11 -1.90
CA ILE A 71 -2.23 9.81 -2.59
C ILE A 71 -2.83 11.13 -3.09
N ARG A 72 -2.97 11.29 -4.40
CA ARG A 72 -3.40 12.55 -5.03
C ARG A 72 -4.11 12.38 -6.36
#